data_AF-A0A1F3BBN2-F1
#
_entry.id   AF-A0A1F3BBN2-F1
#
_cell.length_a   1.000
_cell.length_b   1.000
_cell.length_c   1.000
_cell.angle_alpha   90.00
_cell.angle_beta   90.00
_cell.angle_gamma   90.00
#
_symmetry.space_group_name_H-M   'P 1'
#
loop_
_entity.id
_entity.type
_entity.pdbx_description
1 polymer ?
#
loop_
_entity_poly.entity_id
_entity_poly.type
_entity_poly.pdbx_seq_one_letter_code
_entity_poly.pdbx_strand_id
1 'polypeptide(L)'
;MIEKERIEEAKRNVKQYIDDGLLRIKDKDAPKFVDFFMKNAESSLQTASILQEISDEQSLKSTLKVGSDFESYLWVIVSSYYSMFYAATALLASQGMRVTGQIVHRVTEDALIHFFVSNEKLAKLLEQYEEAKAAGLELIGREELMKRMQKKANELIVAYESERKKRSKFQYDIGIQVKRGYAQTSLDRAKEFMFEISKILKS
;
A
#
# COMPACT_ATOMS: atom_id res chain seq x y z
N MET A 1 14.22 6.42 3.17
CA MET A 1 14.46 5.12 3.81
C MET A 1 13.76 5.10 5.16
N ILE A 2 13.34 3.93 5.63
CA ILE A 2 12.79 3.81 6.99
C ILE A 2 13.93 3.97 7.99
N GLU A 3 13.71 4.80 9.01
CA GLU A 3 14.70 5.05 10.06
C GLU A 3 14.95 3.80 10.91
N LYS A 4 16.19 3.61 11.39
CA LYS A 4 16.55 2.44 12.20
C LYS A 4 15.69 2.32 13.46
N GLU A 5 15.42 3.44 14.12
CA GLU A 5 14.57 3.49 15.31
C GLU A 5 13.16 2.98 15.03
N ARG A 6 12.59 3.35 13.88
CA ARG A 6 11.28 2.90 13.42
C ARG A 6 11.24 1.39 13.14
N ILE A 7 12.33 0.84 12.59
CA ILE A 7 12.47 -0.61 12.38
C ILE A 7 12.50 -1.35 13.71
N GLU A 8 13.26 -0.86 14.69
CA GLU A 8 13.33 -1.46 16.03
C GLU A 8 12.00 -1.34 16.79
N GLU A 9 11.28 -0.23 16.63
CA GLU A 9 9.92 -0.09 17.14
C GLU A 9 8.99 -1.14 16.54
N ALA A 10 8.97 -1.28 15.21
CA ALA A 10 8.13 -2.26 14.52
C ALA A 10 8.44 -3.70 14.98
N LYS A 11 9.73 -4.05 15.16
CA LYS A 11 10.16 -5.34 15.71
C LYS A 11 9.58 -5.60 17.10
N ARG A 12 9.69 -4.64 18.02
CA ARG A 12 9.14 -4.76 19.38
C ARG A 12 7.62 -4.92 19.35
N ASN A 13 6.95 -4.08 18.57
CA ASN A 13 5.49 -4.10 18.45
C ASN A 13 4.98 -5.42 17.87
N VAL A 14 5.62 -5.94 16.80
CA VAL A 14 5.23 -7.22 16.18
C VAL A 14 5.32 -8.37 17.16
N LYS A 15 6.36 -8.42 18.01
CA LYS A 15 6.44 -9.44 19.06
C LYS A 15 5.22 -9.38 19.97
N GLN A 16 4.87 -8.18 20.46
CA GLN A 16 3.70 -7.98 21.30
C GLN A 16 2.40 -8.36 20.58
N TYR A 17 2.23 -7.99 19.30
CA TYR A 17 1.02 -8.34 18.53
C TYR A 17 0.85 -9.85 18.34
N ILE A 18 1.94 -10.61 18.25
CA ILE A 18 1.90 -12.07 18.19
C ILE A 18 1.46 -12.63 19.55
N ASP A 19 2.05 -12.14 20.63
CA ASP A 19 1.73 -12.56 22.01
C ASP A 19 0.26 -12.25 22.35
N ASP A 20 -0.27 -11.10 21.90
CA ASP A 20 -1.66 -10.67 22.09
C ASP A 20 -2.65 -11.31 21.09
N GLY A 21 -2.16 -12.10 20.14
CA GLY A 21 -2.99 -12.74 19.11
C GLY A 21 -3.54 -11.79 18.04
N LEU A 22 -3.11 -10.53 18.00
CA LEU A 22 -3.45 -9.54 16.98
C LEU A 22 -2.78 -9.84 15.62
N LEU A 23 -1.67 -10.58 15.62
CA LEU A 23 -0.98 -11.06 14.43
C LEU A 23 -0.69 -12.56 14.52
N ARG A 24 -1.35 -13.35 13.67
CA ARG A 24 -1.08 -14.78 13.54
C ARG A 24 0.00 -15.02 12.49
N ILE A 25 0.98 -15.86 12.82
CA ILE A 25 2.07 -16.27 11.93
C ILE A 25 1.94 -17.76 11.63
N LYS A 26 2.34 -18.21 10.43
CA LYS A 26 2.18 -19.59 9.94
C LYS A 26 0.71 -20.05 9.94
N ASP A 27 -0.18 -19.11 9.69
CA ASP A 27 -1.61 -19.35 9.61
C ASP A 27 -1.96 -20.00 8.26
N LYS A 28 -2.33 -21.28 8.28
CA LYS A 28 -2.62 -22.08 7.08
C LYS A 28 -3.84 -21.58 6.31
N ASP A 29 -4.73 -20.84 6.96
CA ASP A 29 -5.91 -20.27 6.31
C ASP A 29 -5.64 -18.90 5.71
N ALA A 30 -4.55 -18.22 6.10
CA ALA A 30 -4.25 -16.87 5.62
C ALA A 30 -4.20 -16.77 4.08
N PRO A 31 -3.55 -17.70 3.34
CA PRO A 31 -3.50 -17.62 1.88
C PRO A 31 -4.87 -17.62 1.19
N LYS A 32 -5.91 -18.20 1.82
CA LYS A 32 -7.28 -18.23 1.27
C LYS A 32 -7.90 -16.83 1.15
N PHE A 33 -7.36 -15.84 1.87
CA PHE A 33 -7.86 -14.47 1.85
C PHE A 33 -7.14 -13.56 0.85
N VAL A 34 -6.11 -14.04 0.16
CA VAL A 34 -5.32 -13.23 -0.79
C VAL A 34 -6.22 -12.61 -1.86
N ASP A 35 -7.02 -13.43 -2.55
CA ASP A 35 -7.93 -12.95 -3.61
C ASP A 35 -8.98 -11.99 -3.08
N PHE A 36 -9.52 -12.25 -1.88
CA PHE A 36 -10.48 -11.36 -1.24
C PHE A 36 -9.87 -9.97 -0.99
N PHE A 37 -8.67 -9.93 -0.44
CA PHE A 37 -7.99 -8.67 -0.19
C PHE A 37 -7.59 -7.97 -1.49
N MET A 38 -7.08 -8.68 -2.49
CA MET A 38 -6.74 -8.07 -3.78
C MET A 38 -7.95 -7.50 -4.52
N LYS A 39 -9.10 -8.18 -4.49
CA LYS A 39 -10.36 -7.63 -5.04
C LYS A 39 -10.78 -6.34 -4.35
N ASN A 40 -10.69 -6.28 -3.02
CA ASN A 40 -10.99 -5.04 -2.29
C ASN A 40 -9.96 -3.94 -2.56
N ALA A 41 -8.70 -4.31 -2.76
CA ALA A 41 -7.63 -3.38 -3.10
C ALA A 41 -7.86 -2.73 -4.47
N GLU A 42 -8.25 -3.54 -5.47
CA GLU A 42 -8.60 -3.09 -6.82
C GLU A 42 -9.87 -2.23 -6.81
N SER A 43 -10.93 -2.68 -6.15
CA SER A 43 -12.17 -1.91 -6.03
C SER A 43 -11.93 -0.55 -5.38
N SER A 44 -11.10 -0.48 -4.32
CA SER A 44 -10.76 0.77 -3.64
C SER A 44 -9.96 1.72 -4.55
N LEU A 45 -9.08 1.18 -5.39
CA LEU A 45 -8.30 1.98 -6.36
C LEU A 45 -9.20 2.55 -7.47
N GLN A 46 -10.13 1.74 -7.96
CA GLN A 46 -11.12 2.17 -8.94
C GLN A 46 -12.01 3.27 -8.36
N THR A 47 -12.50 3.09 -7.12
CA THR A 47 -13.24 4.13 -6.39
C THR A 47 -12.44 5.42 -6.28
N ALA A 48 -11.16 5.35 -5.90
CA ALA A 48 -10.30 6.53 -5.81
C ALA A 48 -10.17 7.26 -7.16
N SER A 49 -10.00 6.51 -8.25
CA SER A 49 -9.90 7.07 -9.61
C SER A 49 -11.21 7.75 -10.04
N ILE A 50 -12.34 7.08 -9.85
CA ILE A 50 -13.67 7.64 -10.19
C ILE A 50 -13.94 8.92 -9.39
N LEU A 51 -13.64 8.94 -8.10
CA LEU A 51 -13.85 10.12 -7.27
C LEU A 51 -12.93 11.29 -7.67
N GLN A 52 -11.71 11.01 -8.11
CA GLN A 52 -10.80 12.02 -8.66
C GLN A 52 -11.39 12.62 -9.95
N GLU A 53 -11.84 11.77 -10.88
CA GLU A 53 -12.44 12.21 -12.15
C GLU A 53 -13.68 13.06 -11.92
N ILE A 54 -14.62 12.63 -11.06
CA ILE A 54 -15.83 13.42 -10.76
C ILE A 54 -15.47 14.76 -10.11
N SER A 55 -14.38 14.83 -9.33
CA SER A 55 -13.93 16.06 -8.67
C SER A 55 -13.32 17.06 -9.66
N ASP A 56 -12.61 16.55 -10.68
CA ASP A 56 -11.88 17.35 -11.66
C ASP A 56 -12.77 17.77 -12.85
N GLU A 57 -13.69 16.92 -13.29
CA GLU A 57 -14.40 17.08 -14.56
C GLU A 57 -15.81 17.67 -14.41
N GLN A 58 -16.01 18.89 -14.91
CA GLN A 58 -17.29 19.60 -14.82
C GLN A 58 -18.42 18.89 -15.58
N SER A 59 -18.10 18.19 -16.68
CA SER A 59 -19.05 17.42 -17.48
C SER A 59 -19.62 16.24 -16.70
N LEU A 60 -18.79 15.54 -15.92
CA LEU A 60 -19.22 14.44 -15.05
C LEU A 60 -20.09 14.95 -13.90
N LYS A 61 -19.75 16.09 -13.31
CA LYS A 61 -20.58 16.72 -12.27
C LYS A 61 -22.00 17.01 -12.76
N SER A 62 -22.11 17.60 -13.95
CA SER A 62 -23.40 17.87 -14.59
C SER A 62 -24.16 16.58 -14.91
N THR A 63 -23.47 15.56 -15.44
CA THR A 63 -24.07 14.25 -15.78
C THR A 63 -24.63 13.55 -14.54
N LEU A 64 -23.90 13.59 -13.42
CA LEU A 64 -24.29 12.99 -12.15
C LEU A 64 -25.22 13.88 -11.31
N LYS A 65 -25.55 15.08 -11.80
CA LYS A 65 -26.40 16.06 -11.12
C LYS A 65 -25.90 16.45 -9.73
N VAL A 66 -24.57 16.55 -9.58
CA VAL A 66 -23.93 17.13 -8.38
C VAL A 66 -23.58 18.60 -8.61
N GLY A 67 -23.38 19.36 -7.53
CA GLY A 67 -23.02 20.78 -7.61
C GLY A 67 -21.72 21.02 -8.40
N SER A 68 -21.59 22.18 -9.05
CA SER A 68 -20.37 22.52 -9.80
C SER A 68 -19.13 22.66 -8.92
N ASP A 69 -19.34 23.01 -7.66
CA ASP A 69 -18.34 23.09 -6.61
C ASP A 69 -18.06 21.74 -5.91
N PHE A 70 -18.78 20.68 -6.29
CA PHE A 70 -18.56 19.35 -5.71
C PHE A 70 -17.12 18.88 -5.91
N GLU A 71 -16.51 18.41 -4.84
CA GLU A 71 -15.20 17.78 -4.81
C GLU A 71 -15.21 16.63 -3.78
N SER A 72 -14.40 15.61 -4.04
CA SER A 72 -14.29 14.44 -3.18
C SER A 72 -12.82 14.08 -2.90
N TYR A 73 -11.92 15.06 -2.88
CA TYR A 73 -10.47 14.83 -2.76
C TYR A 73 -10.10 14.13 -1.45
N LEU A 74 -10.81 14.43 -0.36
CA LEU A 74 -10.65 13.68 0.90
C LEU A 74 -10.92 12.18 0.70
N TRP A 75 -12.00 11.84 -0.01
CA TRP A 75 -12.37 10.44 -0.26
C TRP A 75 -11.46 9.76 -1.28
N VAL A 76 -10.84 10.51 -2.20
CA VAL A 76 -9.73 10.00 -3.03
C VAL A 76 -8.57 9.55 -2.15
N ILE A 77 -8.14 10.38 -1.19
CA ILE A 77 -7.05 10.05 -0.26
C ILE A 77 -7.41 8.82 0.58
N VAL A 78 -8.62 8.78 1.14
CA VAL A 78 -9.09 7.66 1.97
C VAL A 78 -9.14 6.36 1.16
N SER A 79 -9.73 6.39 -0.03
CA SER A 79 -9.87 5.20 -0.89
C SER A 79 -8.52 4.71 -1.41
N SER A 80 -7.60 5.63 -1.73
CA SER A 80 -6.22 5.32 -2.10
C SER A 80 -5.48 4.59 -0.98
N TYR A 81 -5.61 5.07 0.26
CA TYR A 81 -5.04 4.38 1.42
C TYR A 81 -5.64 2.98 1.62
N TYR A 82 -6.96 2.82 1.51
CA TYR A 82 -7.59 1.50 1.66
C TYR A 82 -7.16 0.52 0.58
N SER A 83 -6.95 0.98 -0.65
CA SER A 83 -6.35 0.16 -1.71
C SER A 83 -5.00 -0.40 -1.28
N MET A 84 -4.09 0.47 -0.82
CA MET A 84 -2.77 0.06 -0.35
C MET A 84 -2.85 -0.86 0.88
N PHE A 85 -3.76 -0.58 1.82
CA PHE A 85 -3.97 -1.40 3.02
C PHE A 85 -4.43 -2.83 2.68
N TYR A 86 -5.37 -2.97 1.74
CA TYR A 86 -5.82 -4.28 1.33
C TYR A 86 -4.72 -5.03 0.56
N ALA A 87 -3.98 -4.37 -0.33
CA ALA A 87 -2.83 -4.98 -1.00
C ALA A 87 -1.73 -5.44 -0.03
N ALA A 88 -1.42 -4.60 0.97
CA ALA A 88 -0.50 -4.95 2.05
C ALA A 88 -0.97 -6.18 2.84
N THR A 89 -2.26 -6.26 3.13
CA THR A 89 -2.85 -7.39 3.85
C THR A 89 -2.85 -8.65 2.98
N ALA A 90 -3.06 -8.54 1.67
CA ALA A 90 -2.90 -9.64 0.72
C ALA A 90 -1.45 -10.17 0.69
N LEU A 91 -0.47 -9.26 0.70
CA LEU A 91 0.95 -9.62 0.78
C LEU A 91 1.29 -10.34 2.09
N LEU A 92 0.76 -9.89 3.23
CA LEU A 92 0.92 -10.61 4.51
C LEU A 92 0.26 -12.01 4.44
N ALA A 93 -0.96 -12.07 3.92
CA ALA A 93 -1.74 -13.29 3.79
C ALA A 93 -1.04 -14.35 2.92
N SER A 94 -0.42 -13.94 1.80
CA SER A 94 0.33 -14.85 0.92
C SER A 94 1.56 -15.46 1.61
N GLN A 95 2.06 -14.80 2.65
CA GLN A 95 3.17 -15.27 3.47
C GLN A 95 2.72 -16.00 4.75
N GLY A 96 1.46 -16.41 4.82
CA GLY A 96 0.92 -17.15 5.98
C GLY A 96 0.74 -16.28 7.23
N MET A 97 0.58 -14.97 7.07
CA MET A 97 0.36 -14.03 8.18
C MET A 97 -1.05 -13.46 8.12
N ARG A 98 -1.76 -13.46 9.26
CA ARG A 98 -3.12 -12.93 9.36
C ARG A 98 -3.22 -11.92 10.49
N VAL A 99 -3.53 -10.68 10.13
CA VAL A 99 -3.85 -9.60 11.07
C VAL A 99 -5.28 -9.78 11.55
N THR A 100 -5.51 -9.68 12.85
CA THR A 100 -6.85 -9.81 13.47
C THR A 100 -7.04 -8.79 14.59
N GLY A 101 -8.28 -8.63 15.05
CA GLY A 101 -8.59 -7.78 16.19
C GLY A 101 -8.69 -6.29 15.87
N GLN A 102 -8.43 -5.46 16.87
CA GLN A 102 -8.50 -4.01 16.77
C GLN A 102 -7.18 -3.46 16.18
N ILE A 103 -7.12 -2.16 15.85
CA ILE A 103 -5.91 -1.47 15.37
C ILE A 103 -5.20 -2.08 14.14
N VAL A 104 -5.92 -2.83 13.29
CA VAL A 104 -5.40 -3.56 12.13
C VAL A 104 -4.46 -2.75 11.23
N HIS A 105 -4.72 -1.46 11.06
CA HIS A 105 -3.89 -0.57 10.25
C HIS A 105 -2.46 -0.41 10.78
N ARG A 106 -2.28 -0.33 12.11
CA ARG A 106 -0.96 -0.22 12.75
C ARG A 106 -0.25 -1.56 12.76
N VAL A 107 -0.98 -2.64 13.04
CA VAL A 107 -0.43 -4.01 13.01
C VAL A 107 0.08 -4.37 11.62
N THR A 108 -0.70 -4.09 10.57
CA THR A 108 -0.28 -4.30 9.17
C THR A 108 0.98 -3.50 8.84
N GLU A 109 1.06 -2.23 9.24
CA GLU A 109 2.24 -1.38 9.01
C GLU A 109 3.50 -1.93 9.68
N ASP A 110 3.44 -2.22 10.97
CA ASP A 110 4.59 -2.74 11.73
C ASP A 110 5.00 -4.13 11.20
N ALA A 111 4.04 -4.97 10.82
CA ALA A 111 4.31 -6.28 10.21
C ALA A 111 5.02 -6.13 8.85
N LEU A 112 4.61 -5.18 8.00
CA LEU A 112 5.31 -4.91 6.75
C LEU A 112 6.76 -4.48 7.01
N ILE A 113 6.98 -3.54 7.91
CA ILE A 113 8.33 -3.05 8.23
C ILE A 113 9.20 -4.19 8.75
N HIS A 114 8.68 -4.98 9.69
CA HIS A 114 9.41 -6.09 10.29
C HIS A 114 9.69 -7.20 9.26
N PHE A 115 8.69 -7.72 8.58
CA PHE A 115 8.83 -8.94 7.78
C PHE A 115 9.30 -8.72 6.34
N PHE A 116 9.22 -7.49 5.82
CA PHE A 116 9.50 -7.20 4.42
C PHE A 116 10.64 -6.19 4.19
N VAL A 117 10.85 -5.27 5.13
CA VAL A 117 11.94 -4.29 5.04
C VAL A 117 13.16 -4.75 5.83
N SER A 118 12.98 -5.17 7.09
CA SER A 118 14.12 -5.45 7.98
C SER A 118 14.99 -6.64 7.56
N ASN A 119 14.47 -7.51 6.71
CA ASN A 119 15.13 -8.70 6.16
C ASN A 119 15.24 -8.67 4.62
N GLU A 120 14.94 -7.52 4.00
CA GLU A 120 14.97 -7.29 2.55
C GLU A 120 14.02 -8.21 1.74
N LYS A 121 13.05 -8.85 2.38
CA LYS A 121 12.18 -9.84 1.74
C LYS A 121 11.34 -9.24 0.60
N LEU A 122 10.83 -8.02 0.73
CA LEU A 122 10.10 -7.37 -0.38
C LEU A 122 11.02 -7.10 -1.57
N ALA A 123 12.27 -6.69 -1.32
CA ALA A 123 13.25 -6.48 -2.38
C ALA A 123 13.54 -7.79 -3.13
N LYS A 124 13.72 -8.89 -2.40
CA LYS A 124 13.96 -10.23 -2.99
C LYS A 124 12.77 -10.72 -3.81
N LEU A 125 11.54 -10.49 -3.36
CA LEU A 125 10.33 -10.86 -4.11
C LEU A 125 10.20 -10.06 -5.41
N LEU A 126 10.53 -8.76 -5.37
CA LEU A 126 10.56 -7.92 -6.57
C LEU A 126 11.66 -8.33 -7.55
N GLU A 127 12.86 -8.65 -7.02
CA GLU A 127 13.99 -9.16 -7.81
C GLU A 127 13.60 -10.45 -8.54
N GLN A 128 13.02 -11.43 -7.83
CA GLN A 128 12.58 -12.72 -8.40
C GLN A 128 11.59 -12.53 -9.56
N TYR A 129 10.64 -11.60 -9.41
CA TYR A 129 9.69 -11.28 -10.48
C TYR A 129 10.39 -10.70 -11.72
N GLU A 130 11.29 -9.73 -11.54
CA GLU A 130 12.02 -9.12 -12.65
C GLU A 130 12.98 -10.12 -13.32
N GLU A 131 13.63 -11.01 -12.55
CA GLU A 131 14.44 -12.12 -13.07
C GLU A 131 13.58 -13.09 -13.92
N ALA A 132 12.38 -13.46 -13.44
CA ALA A 132 11.48 -14.37 -14.15
C ALA A 132 10.90 -13.77 -15.46
N LYS A 133 10.80 -12.44 -15.55
CA LYS A 133 10.30 -11.73 -16.74
C LYS A 133 11.40 -11.44 -17.76
N ALA A 134 12.66 -11.38 -17.33
CA ALA A 134 13.77 -10.98 -18.18
C ALA A 134 14.53 -12.18 -18.75
N ALA A 135 14.31 -12.46 -20.05
CA ALA A 135 15.34 -13.10 -20.89
C ALA A 135 16.55 -12.15 -21.17
N GLY A 136 16.53 -10.92 -20.64
CA GLY A 136 17.46 -9.82 -20.96
C GLY A 136 18.33 -9.34 -19.79
N LEU A 137 18.66 -10.23 -18.85
CA LEU A 137 19.53 -9.96 -17.70
C LEU A 137 21.00 -9.69 -18.05
N GLU A 138 21.42 -9.79 -19.31
CA GLU A 138 22.82 -9.61 -19.70
C GLU A 138 23.36 -8.17 -19.47
N LEU A 139 22.50 -7.17 -19.25
CA LEU A 139 22.91 -5.76 -19.19
C LEU A 139 22.92 -5.12 -17.79
N ILE A 140 22.25 -5.68 -16.79
CA ILE A 140 22.23 -5.13 -15.42
C ILE A 140 22.82 -6.17 -14.48
N GLY A 141 23.94 -5.84 -13.84
CA GLY A 141 24.55 -6.72 -12.83
C GLY A 141 23.58 -6.99 -11.68
N ARG A 142 23.52 -8.24 -11.22
CA ARG A 142 22.61 -8.68 -10.14
C ARG A 142 22.66 -7.79 -8.89
N GLU A 143 23.86 -7.33 -8.51
CA GLU A 143 24.04 -6.42 -7.38
C GLU A 143 23.32 -5.07 -7.57
N GLU A 144 23.37 -4.52 -8.79
CA GLU A 144 22.71 -3.25 -9.10
C GLU A 144 21.18 -3.40 -9.15
N LEU A 145 20.69 -4.51 -9.70
CA LEU A 145 19.27 -4.87 -9.67
C LEU A 145 18.77 -4.94 -8.22
N MET A 146 19.49 -5.68 -7.37
CA MET A 146 19.12 -5.86 -5.98
C MET A 146 19.11 -4.52 -5.21
N LYS A 147 20.14 -3.66 -5.39
CA LYS A 147 20.15 -2.29 -4.82
C LYS A 147 18.92 -1.47 -5.25
N ARG A 148 18.53 -1.56 -6.53
CA ARG A 148 17.31 -0.89 -7.04
C ARG A 148 16.06 -1.45 -6.37
N MET A 149 15.95 -2.76 -6.21
CA MET A 149 14.79 -3.40 -5.56
C MET A 149 14.70 -3.06 -4.07
N GLN A 150 15.82 -2.95 -3.36
CA GLN A 150 15.83 -2.47 -1.98
C GLN A 150 15.34 -1.03 -1.85
N LYS A 151 15.83 -0.14 -2.73
CA LYS A 151 15.37 1.25 -2.74
C LYS A 151 13.86 1.32 -2.97
N LYS A 152 13.36 0.59 -3.95
CA LYS A 152 11.94 0.53 -4.29
C LYS A 152 11.08 -0.05 -3.16
N ALA A 153 11.50 -1.15 -2.56
CA ALA A 153 10.82 -1.74 -1.40
C ALA A 153 10.69 -0.73 -0.25
N ASN A 154 11.76 0.02 0.04
CA ASN A 154 11.73 1.08 1.04
C ASN A 154 10.77 2.22 0.67
N GLU A 155 10.79 2.69 -0.58
CA GLU A 155 9.92 3.76 -1.07
C GLU A 155 8.44 3.37 -0.95
N LEU A 156 8.08 2.13 -1.32
CA LEU A 156 6.72 1.60 -1.19
C LEU A 156 6.21 1.62 0.26
N ILE A 157 7.01 1.16 1.22
CA ILE A 157 6.59 1.11 2.62
C ILE A 157 6.57 2.51 3.26
N VAL A 158 7.49 3.41 2.86
CA VAL A 158 7.45 4.81 3.28
C VAL A 158 6.20 5.51 2.75
N ALA A 159 5.83 5.29 1.48
CA ALA A 159 4.61 5.81 0.91
C ALA A 159 3.38 5.30 1.67
N TYR A 160 3.33 4.00 1.96
CA TYR A 160 2.27 3.39 2.76
C TYR A 160 2.09 4.05 4.15
N GLU A 161 3.18 4.19 4.91
CA GLU A 161 3.14 4.85 6.22
C GLU A 161 2.71 6.33 6.11
N SER A 162 3.17 7.03 5.08
CA SER A 162 2.78 8.41 4.79
C SER A 162 1.28 8.53 4.55
N GLU A 163 0.69 7.66 3.72
CA GLU A 163 -0.75 7.69 3.42
C GLU A 163 -1.62 7.37 4.65
N ARG A 164 -1.20 6.41 5.47
CA ARG A 164 -1.88 6.11 6.75
C ARG A 164 -1.91 7.34 7.66
N LYS A 165 -0.76 8.03 7.82
CA LYS A 165 -0.64 9.25 8.63
C LYS A 165 -1.43 10.42 8.03
N LYS A 166 -1.50 10.53 6.70
CA LYS A 166 -2.24 11.60 6.00
C LYS A 166 -3.74 11.51 6.27
N ARG A 167 -4.33 10.31 6.22
CA ARG A 167 -5.75 10.07 6.56
C ARG A 167 -6.13 10.66 7.91
N SER A 168 -5.27 10.52 8.93
CA SER A 168 -5.55 11.04 10.28
C SER A 168 -5.45 12.57 10.41
N LYS A 169 -4.89 13.27 9.42
CA LYS A 169 -4.59 14.71 9.50
C LYS A 169 -5.36 15.56 8.48
N PHE A 170 -5.95 14.95 7.45
CA PHE A 170 -6.63 15.66 6.37
C PHE A 170 -8.06 16.10 6.77
N GLN A 171 -8.17 16.89 7.84
CA GLN A 171 -9.43 17.44 8.35
C GLN A 171 -9.42 18.98 8.45
N TYR A 172 -8.31 19.62 8.10
CA TYR A 172 -8.19 21.08 8.12
C TYR A 172 -8.68 21.70 6.81
N ASP A 173 -9.34 22.86 6.91
CA ASP A 173 -9.78 23.63 5.74
C ASP A 173 -8.55 24.22 5.02
N ILE A 174 -8.16 23.56 3.94
CA ILE A 174 -7.06 23.96 3.05
C ILE A 174 -7.62 24.19 1.65
N GLY A 175 -7.02 25.12 0.89
CA GLY A 175 -7.51 25.50 -0.43
C GLY A 175 -7.66 24.32 -1.40
N ILE A 176 -8.67 24.40 -2.28
CA ILE A 176 -9.07 23.30 -3.19
C ILE A 176 -7.92 22.76 -4.06
N GLN A 177 -7.05 23.62 -4.57
CA GLN A 177 -5.91 23.21 -5.38
C GLN A 177 -4.91 22.37 -4.59
N VAL A 178 -4.73 22.70 -3.30
CA VAL A 178 -3.88 21.94 -2.39
C VAL A 178 -4.52 20.58 -2.10
N LYS A 179 -5.83 20.53 -1.87
CA LYS A 179 -6.56 19.26 -1.68
C LYS A 179 -6.41 18.35 -2.89
N ARG A 180 -6.60 18.89 -4.09
CA ARG A 180 -6.43 18.19 -5.36
C ARG A 180 -5.02 17.62 -5.51
N GLY A 181 -3.98 18.40 -5.25
CA GLY A 181 -2.59 17.94 -5.31
C GLY A 181 -2.30 16.78 -4.36
N TYR A 182 -2.84 16.83 -3.12
CA TYR A 182 -2.71 15.73 -2.16
C TYR A 182 -3.47 14.48 -2.59
N ALA A 183 -4.68 14.63 -3.13
CA ALA A 183 -5.47 13.53 -3.65
C ALA A 183 -4.74 12.83 -4.81
N GLN A 184 -4.27 13.59 -5.79
CA GLN A 184 -3.51 13.07 -6.93
C GLN A 184 -2.27 12.29 -6.47
N THR A 185 -1.48 12.86 -5.56
CA THR A 185 -0.29 12.19 -5.00
C THR A 185 -0.65 10.87 -4.33
N SER A 186 -1.77 10.82 -3.60
CA SER A 186 -2.22 9.61 -2.90
C SER A 186 -2.67 8.54 -3.89
N LEU A 187 -3.39 8.95 -4.94
CA LEU A 187 -3.84 8.07 -6.02
C LEU A 187 -2.66 7.46 -6.78
N ASP A 188 -1.64 8.26 -7.12
CA ASP A 188 -0.47 7.77 -7.86
C ASP A 188 0.36 6.79 -7.02
N ARG A 189 0.53 7.07 -5.73
CA ARG A 189 1.16 6.12 -4.79
C ARG A 189 0.37 4.82 -4.67
N ALA A 190 -0.97 4.89 -4.63
CA ALA A 190 -1.80 3.70 -4.58
C ALA A 190 -1.70 2.87 -5.87
N LYS A 191 -1.66 3.50 -7.05
CA LYS A 191 -1.43 2.83 -8.35
C LYS A 191 -0.08 2.11 -8.36
N GLU A 192 0.99 2.79 -7.98
CA GLU A 192 2.33 2.19 -7.94
C GLU A 192 2.39 1.03 -6.95
N PHE A 193 1.88 1.21 -5.73
CA PHE A 193 1.87 0.18 -4.71
C PHE A 193 1.08 -1.05 -5.16
N MET A 194 -0.13 -0.86 -5.70
CA MET A 194 -0.95 -1.94 -6.26
C MET A 194 -0.23 -2.69 -7.38
N PHE A 195 0.43 -1.97 -8.27
CA PHE A 195 1.16 -2.56 -9.38
C PHE A 195 2.30 -3.46 -8.88
N GLU A 196 3.14 -2.96 -7.98
CA GLU A 196 4.28 -3.74 -7.47
C GLU A 196 3.86 -4.93 -6.61
N ILE A 197 2.83 -4.80 -5.77
CA ILE A 197 2.32 -5.92 -4.99
C ILE A 197 1.68 -6.98 -5.91
N SER A 198 0.96 -6.55 -6.96
CA SER A 198 0.34 -7.48 -7.91
C SER A 198 1.36 -8.32 -8.67
N LYS A 199 2.55 -7.78 -8.97
CA LYS A 199 3.64 -8.55 -9.59
C LYS A 199 4.02 -9.77 -8.74
N ILE A 200 4.20 -9.54 -7.44
CA ILE A 200 4.61 -10.55 -6.47
C ILE A 200 3.54 -11.62 -6.25
N LEU A 201 2.26 -11.23 -6.32
CA LEU A 201 1.14 -12.13 -6.01
C LEU A 201 0.60 -12.89 -7.22
N LYS A 202 0.92 -12.46 -8.45
CA LYS A 202 0.52 -13.11 -9.70
C LYS A 202 1.60 -14.03 -10.29
N SER A 203 2.80 -14.04 -9.72
CA SER A 203 3.89 -14.97 -10.03
C SER A 203 3.71 -16.29 -9.29
#